data_AF-A0A5C7LSU6-F1
#
_entry.id   AF-A0A5C7LSU6-F1
#
_cell.length_a   1.000
_cell.length_b   1.000
_cell.length_c   1.000
_cell.angle_alpha   90.00
_cell.angle_beta   90.00
_cell.angle_gamma   90.00
#
_symmetry.space_group_name_H-M   'P 1'
#
loop_
_entity.id
_entity.type
_entity.pdbx_description
1 polymer ?
#
loop_
_entity_poly.entity_id
_entity_poly.type
_entity_poly.pdbx_seq_one_letter_code
_entity_poly.pdbx_strand_id
1 'polypeptide(L)'
;MQTLDDTDDFRKDLEGAIDDLKATTEPTTEPTTEPTTEPGRDSSGRFAPRAPAEESAATNRTPPQEPEVAPQPVAVRAPVSWTPEERQGWEGLSPTHQQAILRREQETSRILSQTAEARRFSAEMQQALQPYMGLIAAEGSTPVRAVEEVMKTAALLRNGPPLLKAQAVAQLVTQYGIDVQQLDNALSAQMSGRQQAPDAAMHYVQQQLAPIQQFMQQIQAQQGQQTQRMQQQAEQTLEQFLNDPANEFANDVAEEMADLLEFSAQRGRVLSLQDAYQRATMLHPGVAKVLNGRKTAQSAAQQTAAAQNARTAAVSVGGAGAPTVSSGAEEVGDDVRSAIAAAMRDVSGRR
;
A
#
# COMPACT_ATOMS: atom_id res chain seq x y z
N MET A 1 -7.96 43.43 -14.45
CA MET A 1 -8.26 42.50 -15.56
C MET A 1 -6.93 42.26 -16.28
N GLN A 2 -6.12 41.34 -15.77
CA GLN A 2 -4.73 41.12 -16.23
C GLN A 2 -4.23 39.77 -15.69
N THR A 3 -4.67 38.65 -16.29
CA THR A 3 -4.25 37.28 -15.93
C THR A 3 -4.39 36.32 -17.13
N LEU A 4 -3.98 36.74 -18.33
CA LEU A 4 -4.05 35.89 -19.53
C LEU A 4 -2.73 35.77 -20.30
N ASP A 5 -1.67 36.49 -19.95
CA ASP A 5 -0.37 36.42 -20.66
C ASP A 5 0.62 35.41 -20.07
N ASP A 6 0.61 35.13 -18.76
CA ASP A 6 1.64 34.26 -18.13
C ASP A 6 1.56 32.78 -18.56
N THR A 7 0.44 32.32 -19.11
CA THR A 7 0.27 30.91 -19.50
C THR A 7 0.89 30.61 -20.88
N ASP A 8 1.03 31.63 -21.74
CA ASP A 8 1.62 31.45 -23.07
C ASP A 8 3.15 31.50 -23.03
N ASP A 9 3.75 32.28 -22.12
CA ASP A 9 5.21 32.27 -21.93
C ASP A 9 5.72 30.93 -21.39
N PHE A 10 4.98 30.30 -20.47
CA PHE A 10 5.37 28.98 -19.94
C PHE A 10 5.28 27.87 -21.01
N ARG A 11 4.32 27.96 -21.93
CA ARG A 11 4.24 27.02 -23.07
C ARG A 11 5.39 27.22 -24.04
N LYS A 12 5.75 28.47 -24.33
CA LYS A 12 6.84 28.81 -25.24
C LYS A 12 8.20 28.40 -24.69
N ASP A 13 8.40 28.54 -23.39
CA ASP A 13 9.61 28.06 -22.70
C ASP A 13 9.70 26.53 -22.68
N LEU A 14 8.57 25.83 -22.54
CA LEU A 14 8.53 24.37 -22.61
C LEU A 14 8.80 23.86 -24.04
N GLU A 15 8.30 24.57 -25.06
CA GLU A 15 8.51 24.23 -26.47
C GLU A 15 9.98 24.42 -26.87
N GLY A 16 10.63 25.50 -26.40
CA GLY A 16 12.06 25.71 -26.57
C GLY A 16 12.93 24.64 -25.90
N ALA A 17 12.58 24.22 -24.68
CA ALA A 17 13.30 23.16 -23.98
C ALA A 17 13.16 21.78 -24.64
N ILE A 18 12.04 21.52 -25.32
CA ILE A 18 11.81 20.26 -26.06
C ILE A 18 12.57 20.26 -27.40
N ASP A 19 12.71 21.40 -28.07
CA ASP A 19 13.50 21.51 -29.29
C ASP A 19 15.01 21.41 -29.02
N ASP A 20 15.52 21.97 -27.92
CA ASP A 20 16.92 21.79 -27.50
C ASP A 20 17.26 20.33 -27.15
N LEU A 21 16.28 19.58 -26.61
CA LEU A 21 16.42 18.15 -26.35
C LEU A 21 16.33 17.30 -27.63
N LYS A 22 15.63 17.76 -28.68
CA LYS A 22 15.59 17.10 -29.99
C LYS A 22 16.82 17.41 -30.84
N ALA A 23 17.41 18.60 -30.70
CA ALA A 23 18.63 19.00 -31.40
C ALA A 23 19.91 18.30 -30.88
N THR A 24 19.87 17.68 -29.69
CA THR A 24 21.01 16.94 -29.10
C THR A 24 21.03 15.45 -29.49
N THR A 25 20.06 14.98 -30.28
CA THR A 25 20.02 13.58 -30.76
C THR A 25 20.02 13.51 -32.28
N GLU A 26 21.11 13.95 -32.92
CA GLU A 26 21.48 13.46 -34.24
C GLU A 26 22.49 12.31 -34.10
N PRO A 27 22.20 11.10 -34.61
CA PRO A 27 23.15 10.00 -34.62
C PRO A 27 24.16 10.20 -35.75
N THR A 28 25.44 10.33 -35.40
CA THR A 28 26.54 10.19 -36.36
C THR A 28 26.64 8.72 -36.80
N THR A 29 26.34 8.47 -38.06
CA THR A 29 26.66 7.24 -38.80
C THR A 29 28.09 7.30 -39.32
N GLU A 30 28.90 6.29 -39.03
CA GLU A 30 29.79 5.65 -40.02
C GLU A 30 30.00 4.16 -39.65
N PRO A 31 30.28 3.28 -40.63
CA PRO A 31 29.85 1.89 -40.61
C PRO A 31 30.97 0.92 -40.22
N THR A 32 30.60 -0.22 -39.63
CA THR A 32 31.42 -1.44 -39.70
C THR A 32 30.50 -2.64 -39.90
N THR A 33 30.89 -3.42 -40.91
CA THR A 33 30.20 -4.51 -41.59
C THR A 33 30.15 -5.82 -40.80
N GLU A 34 28.94 -6.39 -40.72
CA GLU A 34 28.52 -7.82 -40.86
C GLU A 34 29.10 -8.95 -39.96
N PRO A 35 28.43 -10.13 -39.86
CA PRO A 35 26.98 -10.40 -39.86
C PRO A 35 26.52 -11.40 -38.76
N THR A 36 25.22 -11.39 -38.52
CA THR A 36 24.45 -12.37 -37.74
C THR A 36 24.28 -13.68 -38.51
N THR A 37 24.59 -14.82 -37.89
CA THR A 37 24.15 -16.16 -38.35
C THR A 37 23.10 -16.73 -37.41
N GLU A 38 21.86 -16.81 -37.88
CA GLU A 38 20.80 -17.62 -37.31
C GLU A 38 21.08 -19.13 -37.49
N PRO A 39 20.44 -20.01 -36.69
CA PRO A 39 20.79 -21.41 -36.60
C PRO A 39 20.34 -22.19 -37.83
N GLY A 40 21.26 -22.91 -38.48
CA GLY A 40 20.93 -23.96 -39.45
C GLY A 40 21.37 -23.74 -40.91
N ARG A 41 22.32 -22.85 -41.18
CA ARG A 41 22.94 -22.67 -42.51
C ARG A 41 24.44 -22.41 -42.37
N ASP A 42 25.26 -22.97 -43.24
CA ASP A 42 26.69 -22.65 -43.28
C ASP A 42 26.94 -21.32 -44.01
N SER A 43 28.15 -20.76 -43.87
CA SER A 43 28.59 -19.49 -44.48
C SER A 43 28.66 -19.52 -46.03
N SER A 44 28.13 -20.57 -46.66
CA SER A 44 27.96 -20.68 -48.11
C SER A 44 26.49 -20.94 -48.51
N GLY A 45 25.54 -20.74 -47.60
CA GLY A 45 24.10 -20.76 -47.90
C GLY A 45 23.56 -22.11 -48.36
N ARG A 46 24.20 -23.22 -47.99
CA ARG A 46 23.69 -24.59 -48.29
C ARG A 46 23.15 -25.27 -47.04
N PHE A 47 22.11 -26.09 -47.23
CA PHE A 47 21.56 -26.95 -46.18
C PHE A 47 22.51 -28.13 -45.94
N ALA A 48 22.91 -28.33 -44.68
CA ALA A 48 23.78 -29.44 -44.30
C ALA A 48 23.05 -30.80 -44.42
N PRO A 49 23.64 -31.81 -45.08
CA PRO A 49 23.06 -33.15 -45.16
C PRO A 49 23.24 -33.93 -43.85
N ARG A 50 22.19 -34.66 -43.45
CA ARG A 50 22.15 -35.60 -42.32
C ARG A 50 22.53 -37.01 -42.78
N ALA A 51 23.50 -37.65 -42.12
CA ALA A 51 23.63 -39.11 -41.95
C ALA A 51 24.92 -39.44 -41.14
N PRO A 52 25.08 -40.66 -40.57
CA PRO A 52 24.12 -41.51 -39.87
C PRO A 52 24.64 -41.91 -38.47
N ALA A 53 23.82 -42.66 -37.74
CA ALA A 53 24.11 -43.20 -36.41
C ALA A 53 25.24 -44.24 -36.41
N GLU A 54 26.11 -44.17 -35.40
CA GLU A 54 26.82 -45.33 -34.88
C GLU A 54 26.52 -45.49 -33.39
N GLU A 55 26.31 -46.75 -33.04
CA GLU A 55 25.80 -47.32 -31.83
C GLU A 55 26.94 -47.55 -30.83
N SER A 56 26.80 -47.09 -29.59
CA SER A 56 27.55 -47.66 -28.48
C SER A 56 26.66 -47.71 -27.25
N ALA A 57 26.27 -48.94 -26.91
CA ALA A 57 25.50 -49.28 -25.73
C ALA A 57 26.29 -48.99 -24.44
N ALA A 58 25.68 -48.25 -23.52
CA ALA A 58 25.96 -48.38 -22.09
C ALA A 58 24.67 -48.08 -21.31
N THR A 59 24.21 -49.13 -20.64
CA THR A 59 23.01 -49.25 -19.83
C THR A 59 23.03 -48.26 -18.66
N ASN A 60 22.04 -47.36 -18.57
CA ASN A 60 21.63 -46.83 -17.28
C ASN A 60 20.11 -46.60 -17.24
N ARG A 61 19.44 -47.31 -16.34
CA ARG A 61 17.99 -47.28 -16.15
C ARG A 61 17.62 -45.96 -15.48
N THR A 62 16.85 -45.12 -16.16
CA THR A 62 16.18 -43.95 -15.56
C THR A 62 14.73 -44.36 -15.26
N PRO A 63 14.22 -44.18 -14.02
CA PRO A 63 12.82 -44.44 -13.71
C PRO A 63 11.92 -43.38 -14.40
N PRO A 64 10.63 -43.67 -14.64
CA PRO A 64 9.73 -42.78 -15.37
C PRO A 64 9.62 -41.42 -14.66
N GLN A 65 9.99 -40.36 -15.37
CA GLN A 65 9.73 -38.98 -14.96
C GLN A 65 8.21 -38.76 -15.03
N GLU A 66 7.60 -38.64 -13.85
CA GLU A 66 6.27 -38.09 -13.66
C GLU A 66 6.22 -36.69 -14.31
N PRO A 67 5.16 -36.35 -15.05
CA PRO A 67 5.10 -35.07 -15.73
C PRO A 67 5.18 -33.94 -14.69
N GLU A 68 6.24 -33.14 -14.83
CA GLU A 68 6.46 -31.91 -14.10
C GLU A 68 5.22 -31.02 -14.28
N VAL A 69 4.43 -30.91 -13.21
CA VAL A 69 3.33 -29.97 -13.12
C VAL A 69 3.94 -28.59 -13.29
N ALA A 70 3.70 -27.97 -14.45
CA ALA A 70 4.05 -26.59 -14.69
C ALA A 70 3.53 -25.75 -13.50
N PRO A 71 4.37 -24.87 -12.92
CA PRO A 71 3.94 -24.06 -11.79
C PRO A 71 2.74 -23.24 -12.23
N GLN A 72 1.60 -23.47 -11.56
CA GLN A 72 0.42 -22.63 -11.75
C GLN A 72 0.86 -21.17 -11.55
N PRO A 73 0.49 -20.25 -12.45
CA PRO A 73 0.86 -18.85 -12.28
C PRO A 73 0.29 -18.38 -10.94
N VAL A 74 1.18 -17.95 -10.05
CA VAL A 74 0.80 -17.35 -8.77
C VAL A 74 -0.18 -16.23 -9.09
N ALA A 75 -1.42 -16.34 -8.64
CA ALA A 75 -2.44 -15.35 -8.88
C ALA A 75 -1.95 -14.00 -8.33
N VAL A 76 -1.61 -13.09 -9.24
CA VAL A 76 -1.10 -11.77 -8.90
C VAL A 76 -2.27 -10.99 -8.30
N ARG A 77 -2.18 -10.64 -7.01
CA ARG A 77 -3.24 -9.91 -6.32
C ARG A 77 -3.30 -8.46 -6.79
N ALA A 78 -4.50 -7.88 -6.77
CA ALA A 78 -4.70 -6.46 -7.04
C ALA A 78 -4.01 -5.59 -5.98
N PRO A 79 -3.57 -4.36 -6.31
CA PRO A 79 -3.01 -3.43 -5.34
C PRO A 79 -3.95 -3.19 -4.16
N VAL A 80 -3.39 -3.14 -2.94
CA VAL A 80 -4.18 -2.92 -1.70
C VAL A 80 -4.70 -1.48 -1.59
N SER A 81 -4.04 -0.54 -2.26
CA SER A 81 -4.45 0.87 -2.35
C SER A 81 -5.75 1.09 -3.14
N TRP A 82 -6.24 0.06 -3.84
CA TRP A 82 -7.42 0.16 -4.71
C TRP A 82 -8.71 -0.12 -3.94
N THR A 83 -9.76 0.57 -4.37
CA THR A 83 -11.11 0.34 -3.87
C THR A 83 -11.60 -1.09 -4.18
N PRO A 84 -12.53 -1.64 -3.38
CA PRO A 84 -13.14 -2.93 -3.65
C PRO A 84 -13.69 -3.08 -5.08
N GLU A 85 -14.28 -2.00 -5.61
CA GLU A 85 -14.83 -1.95 -6.97
C GLU A 85 -13.75 -2.05 -8.04
N GLU A 86 -12.64 -1.32 -7.91
CA GLU A 86 -11.51 -1.36 -8.84
C GLU A 86 -10.85 -2.75 -8.85
N ARG A 87 -10.79 -3.40 -7.69
CA ARG A 87 -10.23 -4.76 -7.58
C ARG A 87 -11.09 -5.83 -8.26
N GLN A 88 -12.40 -5.62 -8.47
CA GLN A 88 -13.22 -6.56 -9.25
C GLN A 88 -12.76 -6.69 -10.71
N GLY A 89 -12.30 -5.59 -11.31
CA GLY A 89 -11.83 -5.57 -12.70
C GLY A 89 -10.46 -6.22 -12.90
N TRP A 90 -9.73 -6.49 -11.81
CA TRP A 90 -8.33 -6.93 -11.85
C TRP A 90 -8.15 -8.28 -12.53
N GLU A 91 -9.02 -9.25 -12.24
CA GLU A 91 -8.98 -10.59 -12.85
C GLU A 91 -9.24 -10.56 -14.36
N GLY A 92 -9.93 -9.52 -14.86
CA GLY A 92 -10.19 -9.32 -16.29
C GLY A 92 -9.01 -8.71 -17.06
N LEU A 93 -7.97 -8.23 -16.39
CA LEU A 93 -6.79 -7.64 -17.03
C LEU A 93 -5.82 -8.72 -17.53
N SER A 94 -5.14 -8.46 -18.66
CA SER A 94 -4.11 -9.39 -19.12
C SER A 94 -2.90 -9.40 -18.17
N PRO A 95 -2.15 -10.52 -18.07
CA PRO A 95 -1.00 -10.63 -17.17
C PRO A 95 0.06 -9.53 -17.37
N THR A 96 0.25 -9.07 -18.62
CA THR A 96 1.16 -7.97 -18.95
C THR A 96 0.73 -6.64 -18.33
N HIS A 97 -0.58 -6.34 -18.34
CA HIS A 97 -1.12 -5.12 -17.74
C HIS A 97 -1.04 -5.19 -16.21
N GLN A 98 -1.38 -6.35 -15.61
CA GLN A 98 -1.24 -6.55 -14.16
C GLN A 98 0.19 -6.30 -13.68
N GLN A 99 1.19 -6.84 -14.39
CA GLN A 99 2.60 -6.61 -14.07
C GLN A 99 3.03 -5.15 -14.26
N ALA A 100 2.57 -4.49 -15.32
CA ALA A 100 2.89 -3.09 -15.57
C ALA A 100 2.33 -2.16 -14.48
N ILE A 101 1.10 -2.44 -14.02
CA ILE A 101 0.46 -1.71 -12.92
C ILE A 101 1.23 -1.91 -11.61
N LEU A 102 1.55 -3.16 -11.25
CA LEU A 102 2.32 -3.42 -10.04
C LEU A 102 3.69 -2.78 -10.05
N ARG A 103 4.38 -2.76 -11.20
CA ARG A 103 5.66 -2.06 -11.33
C ARG A 103 5.51 -0.57 -11.03
N ARG A 104 4.48 0.09 -11.58
CA ARG A 104 4.21 1.51 -11.32
C ARG A 104 3.80 1.78 -9.88
N GLU A 105 3.03 0.89 -9.27
CA GLU A 105 2.64 1.01 -7.87
C GLU A 105 3.85 0.92 -6.94
N GLN A 106 4.75 -0.03 -7.20
CA GLN A 106 6.01 -0.16 -6.46
C GLN A 106 6.90 1.07 -6.63
N GLU A 107 7.00 1.63 -7.84
CA GLU A 107 7.74 2.87 -8.09
C GLU A 107 7.13 4.05 -7.33
N THR A 108 5.80 4.16 -7.34
CA THR A 108 5.07 5.22 -6.62
C THR A 108 5.28 5.10 -5.11
N SER A 109 5.14 3.90 -4.55
CA SER A 109 5.40 3.62 -3.13
C SER A 109 6.85 3.90 -2.74
N ARG A 110 7.81 3.58 -3.63
CA ARG A 110 9.22 3.90 -3.44
C ARG A 110 9.47 5.41 -3.42
N ILE A 111 8.92 6.17 -4.34
CA ILE A 111 9.08 7.64 -4.36
C ILE A 111 8.41 8.27 -3.14
N LEU A 112 7.23 7.76 -2.76
CA LEU A 112 6.50 8.25 -1.60
C LEU A 112 7.28 8.00 -0.30
N SER A 113 7.88 6.83 -0.13
CA SER A 113 8.70 6.49 1.04
C SER A 113 9.99 7.32 1.07
N GLN A 114 10.68 7.50 -0.07
CA GLN A 114 11.89 8.33 -0.15
C GLN A 114 11.61 9.80 0.21
N THR A 115 10.43 10.31 -0.12
CA THR A 115 10.03 11.70 0.18
C THR A 115 9.33 11.87 1.53
N ALA A 116 9.06 10.78 2.25
CA ALA A 116 8.31 10.81 3.50
C ALA A 116 9.03 11.62 4.59
N GLU A 117 10.34 11.43 4.72
CA GLU A 117 11.17 12.17 5.70
C GLU A 117 11.21 13.67 5.38
N ALA A 118 11.43 14.03 4.12
CA ALA A 118 11.42 15.42 3.69
C ALA A 118 10.06 16.10 3.93
N ARG A 119 8.95 15.40 3.66
CA ARG A 119 7.61 15.91 3.96
C ARG A 119 7.39 16.08 5.47
N ARG A 120 7.76 15.10 6.29
CA ARG A 120 7.68 15.18 7.76
C ARG A 120 8.45 16.38 8.29
N PHE A 121 9.71 16.53 7.87
CA PHE A 121 10.54 17.67 8.26
C PHE A 121 9.92 19.01 7.84
N SER A 122 9.40 19.11 6.62
CA SER A 122 8.75 20.34 6.15
C SER A 122 7.51 20.69 6.96
N ALA A 123 6.70 19.69 7.33
CA ALA A 123 5.50 19.89 8.14
C ALA A 123 5.85 20.31 9.58
N GLU A 124 6.84 19.65 10.19
CA GLU A 124 7.35 20.00 11.53
C GLU A 124 7.92 21.42 11.56
N MET A 125 8.73 21.79 10.55
CA MET A 125 9.30 23.13 10.45
C MET A 125 8.20 24.19 10.27
N GLN A 126 7.21 23.94 9.40
CA GLN A 126 6.08 24.84 9.22
C GLN A 126 5.29 25.03 10.51
N GLN A 127 5.04 23.94 11.25
CA GLN A 127 4.34 23.99 12.54
C GLN A 127 5.14 24.78 13.59
N ALA A 128 6.47 24.59 13.64
CA ALA A 128 7.34 25.29 14.57
C ALA A 128 7.45 26.80 14.25
N LEU A 129 7.42 27.17 12.96
CA LEU A 129 7.51 28.56 12.52
C LEU A 129 6.16 29.28 12.47
N GLN A 130 5.04 28.55 12.48
CA GLN A 130 3.68 29.11 12.42
C GLN A 130 3.45 30.32 13.35
N PRO A 131 3.79 30.29 14.66
CA PRO A 131 3.55 31.44 15.54
C PRO A 131 4.40 32.67 15.21
N TYR A 132 5.52 32.49 14.50
CA TYR A 132 6.46 33.55 14.14
C TYR A 132 6.30 34.04 12.69
N MET A 133 5.41 33.41 11.90
CA MET A 133 5.17 33.79 10.50
C MET A 133 4.79 35.27 10.34
N GLY A 134 3.98 35.81 11.27
CA GLY A 134 3.60 37.23 11.25
C GLY A 134 4.79 38.16 11.47
N LEU A 135 5.72 37.78 12.36
CA LEU A 135 6.95 38.54 12.62
C LEU A 135 7.89 38.48 11.41
N ILE A 136 8.12 37.27 10.87
CA ILE A 136 8.97 37.04 9.70
C ILE A 136 8.46 37.81 8.48
N ALA A 137 7.14 37.82 8.28
CA ALA A 137 6.51 38.58 7.20
C ALA A 137 6.59 40.10 7.41
N ALA A 138 6.44 40.58 8.66
CA ALA A 138 6.59 42.00 8.99
C ALA A 138 8.02 42.51 8.75
N GLU A 139 9.02 41.64 8.93
CA GLU A 139 10.43 41.93 8.59
C GLU A 139 10.74 41.76 7.09
N GLY A 140 9.75 41.40 6.25
CA GLY A 140 9.92 41.21 4.81
C GLY A 140 10.78 39.99 4.45
N SER A 141 10.91 39.03 5.37
CA SER A 141 11.75 37.84 5.21
C SER A 141 10.92 36.61 4.85
N THR A 142 11.61 35.51 4.48
CA THR A 142 10.99 34.21 4.28
C THR A 142 11.35 33.28 5.44
N PRO A 143 10.54 32.23 5.73
CA PRO A 143 10.83 31.31 6.84
C PRO A 143 12.23 30.70 6.75
N VAL A 144 12.63 30.30 5.54
CA VAL A 144 13.96 29.73 5.28
C VAL A 144 15.06 30.75 5.57
N ARG A 145 14.89 32.00 5.11
CA ARG A 145 15.88 33.06 5.31
C ARG A 145 16.00 33.48 6.77
N ALA A 146 14.87 33.58 7.48
CA ALA A 146 14.87 33.91 8.91
C ALA A 146 15.62 32.83 9.73
N VAL A 147 15.38 31.55 9.45
CA VAL A 147 16.13 30.45 10.08
C VAL A 147 17.62 30.53 9.73
N GLU A 148 17.96 30.81 8.47
CA GLU A 148 19.35 30.96 8.04
C GLU A 148 20.07 32.11 8.77
N GLU A 149 19.44 33.27 8.92
CA GLU A 149 19.99 34.44 9.60
C GLU A 149 20.21 34.18 11.10
N VAL A 150 19.26 33.51 11.77
CA VAL A 150 19.41 33.08 13.16
C VAL A 150 20.55 32.07 13.30
N MET A 151 20.65 31.09 12.40
CA MET A 151 21.71 30.08 12.44
C MET A 151 23.09 30.66 12.16
N LYS A 152 23.22 31.61 11.23
CA LYS A 152 24.47 32.35 10.99
C LYS A 152 24.89 33.13 12.23
N THR A 153 23.95 33.81 12.88
CA THR A 153 24.21 34.55 14.12
C THR A 153 24.63 33.61 15.24
N ALA A 154 23.95 32.48 15.41
CA ALA A 154 24.30 31.47 16.40
C ALA A 154 25.69 30.86 16.16
N ALA A 155 26.03 30.57 14.90
CA ALA A 155 27.35 30.07 14.53
C ALA A 155 28.47 31.08 14.84
N LEU A 156 28.23 32.37 14.57
CA LEU A 156 29.15 33.45 14.91
C LEU A 156 29.33 33.60 16.42
N LEU A 157 28.24 33.58 17.19
CA LEU A 157 28.29 33.69 18.65
C LEU A 157 28.93 32.48 19.33
N ARG A 158 28.87 31.29 18.71
CA ARG A 158 29.50 30.08 19.24
C ARG A 158 30.98 30.00 18.87
N ASN A 159 31.30 30.15 17.59
CA ASN A 159 32.62 29.82 17.05
C ASN A 159 33.47 31.04 16.65
N GLY A 160 32.89 32.24 16.65
CA GLY A 160 33.58 33.44 16.19
C GLY A 160 34.74 33.90 17.11
N PRO A 161 35.63 34.76 16.60
CA PRO A 161 36.59 35.48 17.44
C PRO A 161 35.89 36.36 18.49
N PRO A 162 36.46 36.57 19.68
CA PRO A 162 35.82 37.32 20.77
C PRO A 162 35.33 38.72 20.37
N LEU A 163 36.12 39.43 19.55
CA LEU A 163 35.78 40.77 19.07
C LEU A 163 34.53 40.76 18.17
N LEU A 164 34.45 39.80 17.25
CA LEU A 164 33.30 39.64 16.35
C LEU A 164 32.03 39.25 17.11
N LYS A 165 32.15 38.44 18.17
CA LYS A 165 31.03 38.12 19.06
C LYS A 165 30.48 39.37 19.75
N ALA A 166 31.36 40.20 20.30
CA ALA A 166 30.96 41.44 20.97
C ALA A 166 30.26 42.40 19.99
N GLN A 167 30.77 42.51 18.76
CA GLN A 167 30.16 43.32 17.71
C GLN A 167 28.76 42.79 17.30
N ALA A 168 28.61 41.48 17.15
CA ALA A 168 27.32 40.87 16.82
C ALA A 168 26.28 41.08 17.93
N VAL A 169 26.67 40.95 19.20
CA VAL A 169 25.79 41.26 20.34
C VAL A 169 25.42 42.74 20.36
N ALA A 170 26.36 43.65 20.10
CA ALA A 170 26.06 45.09 20.02
C ALA A 170 25.07 45.42 18.89
N GLN A 171 25.16 44.74 17.75
CA GLN A 171 24.18 44.87 16.66
C GLN A 171 22.79 44.36 17.06
N LEU A 172 22.70 43.23 17.77
CA LEU A 172 21.40 42.73 18.27
C LEU A 172 20.77 43.69 19.29
N VAL A 173 21.58 44.23 20.22
CA VAL A 173 21.12 45.20 21.23
C VAL A 173 20.54 46.45 20.57
N THR A 174 21.19 46.95 19.53
CA THR A 174 20.71 48.12 18.78
C THR A 174 19.50 47.81 17.89
N GLN A 175 19.48 46.66 17.21
CA GLN A 175 18.38 46.25 16.32
C GLN A 175 17.07 46.01 17.06
N TYR A 176 17.13 45.38 18.25
CA TYR A 176 15.95 45.05 19.05
C TYR A 176 15.63 46.10 20.13
N GLY A 177 16.38 47.21 20.17
CA GLY A 177 16.12 48.31 21.10
C GLY A 177 16.29 47.95 22.57
N ILE A 178 17.26 47.08 22.90
CA ILE A 178 17.55 46.68 24.28
C ILE A 178 18.29 47.83 25.00
N ASP A 179 17.78 48.25 26.15
CA ASP A 179 18.45 49.25 26.98
C ASP A 179 19.76 48.69 27.56
N VAL A 180 20.88 49.36 27.24
CA VAL A 180 22.22 48.93 27.62
C VAL A 180 22.43 48.93 29.13
N GLN A 181 21.81 49.87 29.86
CA GLN A 181 21.92 49.94 31.32
C GLN A 181 21.15 48.79 31.97
N GLN A 182 19.98 48.42 31.44
CA GLN A 182 19.26 47.24 31.92
C GLN A 182 20.01 45.94 31.63
N LEU A 183 20.64 45.83 30.46
CA LEU A 183 21.46 44.69 30.10
C LEU A 183 22.67 44.51 31.03
N ASP A 184 23.37 45.59 31.36
CA ASP A 184 24.53 45.57 32.27
C ASP A 184 24.14 45.13 33.70
N ASN A 185 23.02 45.65 34.20
CA ASN A 185 22.46 45.24 35.49
C ASN A 185 22.06 43.76 35.53
N ALA A 186 21.48 43.23 34.44
CA ALA A 186 21.13 41.80 34.36
C ALA A 186 22.37 40.89 34.30
N LEU A 187 23.40 41.30 33.55
CA LEU A 187 24.65 40.53 33.40
C LEU A 187 25.44 40.47 34.72
N SER A 188 25.55 41.60 35.42
CA SER A 188 26.25 41.68 36.71
C SER A 188 25.57 40.80 37.77
N ALA A 189 24.23 40.86 37.87
CA ALA A 189 23.46 40.01 38.79
C ALA A 189 23.66 38.50 38.52
N GLN A 190 23.69 38.09 37.26
CA GLN A 190 23.89 36.68 36.88
C GLN A 190 25.31 36.18 37.15
N MET A 191 26.32 37.05 37.04
CA MET A 191 27.71 36.67 37.34
C MET A 191 28.00 36.58 38.84
N SER A 192 27.32 37.38 39.67
CA SER A 192 27.46 37.34 41.13
C SER A 192 26.75 36.16 41.81
N GLY A 193 25.80 35.49 41.14
CA GLY A 193 25.02 34.38 41.70
C GLY A 193 25.63 32.98 41.59
N ARG A 194 26.86 32.83 41.06
CA ARG A 194 27.41 31.51 40.65
C ARG A 194 28.30 30.81 41.68
N GLN A 195 28.32 31.25 42.94
CA GLN A 195 29.10 30.63 44.03
C GLN A 195 28.19 30.08 45.13
N GLN A 196 27.58 28.92 44.91
CA GLN A 196 27.05 28.09 46.01
C GLN A 196 27.45 26.62 45.79
N ALA A 197 28.07 26.06 46.83
CA ALA A 197 28.72 24.75 46.89
C ALA A 197 27.71 23.57 46.93
N PRO A 198 28.15 22.31 46.67
CA PRO A 198 27.27 21.15 46.60
C PRO A 198 26.75 20.73 47.98
N ASP A 199 25.44 20.52 48.06
CA ASP A 199 24.69 20.17 49.25
C ASP A 199 24.93 18.70 49.66
N ALA A 200 25.65 18.47 50.76
CA ALA A 200 25.99 17.13 51.25
C ALA A 200 24.76 16.30 51.69
N ALA A 201 23.61 16.95 51.96
CA ALA A 201 22.37 16.26 52.30
C ALA A 201 21.75 15.52 51.08
N MET A 202 21.93 16.04 49.87
CA MET A 202 21.45 15.41 48.63
C MET A 202 22.15 14.08 48.34
N HIS A 203 23.44 13.95 48.68
CA HIS A 203 24.19 12.72 48.46
C HIS A 203 23.72 11.55 49.36
N TYR A 204 23.29 11.81 50.59
CA TYR A 204 22.78 10.77 51.49
C TYR A 204 21.40 10.25 51.07
N VAL A 205 20.50 11.16 50.67
CA VAL A 205 19.17 10.82 50.15
C VAL A 205 19.28 10.02 48.85
N GLN A 206 20.24 10.36 47.98
CA GLN A 206 20.47 9.61 46.75
C GLN A 206 20.94 8.17 46.98
N GLN A 207 21.71 7.92 48.05
CA GLN A 207 22.19 6.59 48.40
C GLN A 207 21.07 5.67 48.93
N GLN A 208 20.11 6.22 49.67
CA GLN A 208 18.94 5.47 50.16
C GLN A 208 17.91 5.17 49.06
N LEU A 209 17.79 6.02 48.05
CA LEU A 209 16.85 5.84 46.94
C LEU A 209 17.35 4.89 45.84
N ALA A 210 18.63 4.54 45.83
CA ALA A 210 19.21 3.69 44.79
C ALA A 210 18.52 2.31 44.62
N PRO A 211 18.16 1.56 45.70
CA PRO A 211 17.47 0.27 45.56
C PRO A 211 16.04 0.42 45.02
N ILE A 212 15.33 1.49 45.41
CA ILE A 212 13.98 1.80 44.90
C ILE A 212 14.04 2.18 43.43
N GLN A 213 15.05 2.95 43.01
CA GLN A 213 15.26 3.28 41.60
C GLN A 213 15.54 2.02 40.78
N GLN A 214 16.36 1.10 41.28
CA GLN A 214 16.62 -0.18 40.61
C GLN A 214 15.35 -1.04 40.48
N PHE A 215 14.53 -1.13 41.53
CA PHE A 215 13.26 -1.85 41.48
C PHE A 215 12.27 -1.22 40.49
N MET A 216 12.17 0.11 40.47
CA MET A 216 11.30 0.83 39.54
C MET A 216 11.74 0.63 38.08
N GLN A 217 13.05 0.67 37.81
CA GLN A 217 13.60 0.36 36.48
C GLN A 217 13.29 -1.08 36.07
N GLN A 218 13.36 -2.04 37.00
CA GLN A 218 13.02 -3.43 36.72
C GLN A 218 11.54 -3.62 36.39
N ILE A 219 10.62 -3.00 37.14
CA ILE A 219 9.19 -3.03 36.82
C ILE A 219 8.93 -2.41 35.46
N GLN A 220 9.51 -1.23 35.18
CA GLN A 220 9.31 -0.54 33.91
C GLN A 220 9.84 -1.36 32.72
N ALA A 221 11.00 -2.01 32.87
CA ALA A 221 11.54 -2.91 31.86
C ALA A 221 10.65 -4.14 31.64
N GLN A 222 10.12 -4.73 32.71
CA GLN A 222 9.25 -5.91 32.61
C GLN A 222 7.89 -5.56 31.95
N GLN A 223 7.32 -4.41 32.32
CA GLN A 223 6.07 -3.91 31.74
C GLN A 223 6.24 -3.54 30.26
N GLY A 224 7.37 -2.92 29.90
CA GLY A 224 7.74 -2.66 28.51
C GLY A 224 7.88 -3.95 27.70
N GLN A 225 8.58 -4.95 28.24
CA GLN A 225 8.74 -6.24 27.56
C GLN A 225 7.41 -6.99 27.37
N GLN A 226 6.51 -6.94 28.36
CA GLN A 226 5.18 -7.56 28.24
C GLN A 226 4.34 -6.87 27.16
N THR A 227 4.34 -5.54 27.16
CA THR A 227 3.62 -4.74 26.16
C THR A 227 4.14 -5.02 24.76
N GLN A 228 5.48 -5.07 24.59
CA GLN A 228 6.11 -5.40 23.32
C GLN A 228 5.73 -6.80 22.82
N ARG A 229 5.71 -7.80 23.71
CA ARG A 229 5.29 -9.17 23.35
C ARG A 229 3.83 -9.24 22.92
N MET A 230 2.93 -8.54 23.62
CA MET A 230 1.52 -8.49 23.24
C MET A 230 1.33 -7.79 21.89
N GLN A 231 2.04 -6.70 21.64
CA GLN A 231 2.00 -6.00 20.34
C GLN A 231 2.48 -6.91 19.21
N GLN A 232 3.61 -7.60 19.37
CA GLN A 232 4.13 -8.53 18.36
C GLN A 232 3.16 -9.69 18.06
N GLN A 233 2.48 -10.21 19.09
CA GLN A 233 1.47 -11.27 18.89
C GLN A 233 0.23 -10.75 18.15
N ALA A 234 -0.21 -9.53 18.47
CA ALA A 234 -1.33 -8.88 17.79
C ALA A 234 -0.98 -8.59 16.33
N GLU A 235 0.21 -8.06 16.05
CA GLU A 235 0.73 -7.82 14.70
C GLU A 235 0.77 -9.11 13.88
N GLN A 236 1.34 -10.19 14.41
CA GLN A 236 1.38 -11.49 13.71
C GLN A 236 -0.01 -12.05 13.41
N THR A 237 -0.94 -11.93 14.37
CA THR A 237 -2.32 -12.39 14.18
C THR A 237 -3.02 -11.59 13.09
N LEU A 238 -2.81 -10.27 13.09
CA LEU A 238 -3.36 -9.37 12.07
C LEU A 238 -2.75 -9.66 10.69
N GLU A 239 -1.44 -9.81 10.59
CA GLU A 239 -0.77 -10.16 9.33
C GLU A 239 -1.26 -11.49 8.77
N GLN A 240 -1.41 -12.51 9.61
CA GLN A 240 -1.98 -13.80 9.20
C GLN A 240 -3.42 -13.62 8.67
N PHE A 241 -4.22 -12.82 9.38
CA PHE A 241 -5.60 -12.55 9.00
C PHE A 241 -5.72 -11.80 7.67
N LEU A 242 -4.89 -10.77 7.46
CA LEU A 242 -4.86 -9.97 6.23
C LEU A 242 -4.34 -10.75 5.01
N ASN A 243 -3.48 -11.74 5.23
CA ASN A 243 -2.92 -12.56 4.15
C ASN A 243 -3.84 -13.72 3.72
N ASP A 244 -4.79 -14.12 4.57
CA ASP A 244 -5.75 -15.18 4.30
C ASP A 244 -6.61 -14.85 3.07
N PRO A 245 -6.65 -15.70 2.02
CA PRO A 245 -7.52 -15.52 0.86
C PRO A 245 -9.01 -15.36 1.19
N ALA A 246 -9.49 -15.90 2.31
CA ALA A 246 -10.89 -15.75 2.74
C ALA A 246 -11.24 -14.31 3.16
N ASN A 247 -10.23 -13.50 3.50
CA ASN A 247 -10.36 -12.16 4.06
C ASN A 247 -9.95 -11.08 3.04
N GLU A 248 -10.42 -11.19 1.79
CA GLU A 248 -10.00 -10.33 0.67
C GLU A 248 -10.25 -8.82 0.91
N PHE A 249 -11.24 -8.48 1.73
CA PHE A 249 -11.62 -7.09 2.05
C PHE A 249 -11.14 -6.62 3.42
N ALA A 250 -10.30 -7.40 4.12
CA ALA A 250 -9.95 -7.09 5.50
C ALA A 250 -9.19 -5.76 5.67
N ASN A 251 -8.45 -5.33 4.64
CA ASN A 251 -7.82 -4.00 4.64
C ASN A 251 -8.85 -2.87 4.51
N ASP A 252 -9.90 -3.05 3.71
CA ASP A 252 -10.91 -2.00 3.48
C ASP A 252 -11.83 -1.81 4.68
N VAL A 253 -12.01 -2.86 5.47
CA VAL A 253 -12.88 -2.84 6.66
C VAL A 253 -12.09 -2.77 7.97
N ALA A 254 -10.78 -2.53 7.90
CA ALA A 254 -9.90 -2.55 9.06
C ALA A 254 -10.30 -1.50 10.11
N GLU A 255 -10.74 -0.32 9.67
CA GLU A 255 -11.18 0.76 10.55
C GLU A 255 -12.49 0.39 11.26
N GLU A 256 -13.51 -0.08 10.54
CA GLU A 256 -14.75 -0.54 11.14
C GLU A 256 -14.53 -1.77 12.05
N MET A 257 -13.58 -2.65 11.71
CA MET A 257 -13.18 -3.76 12.58
C MET A 257 -12.58 -3.24 13.88
N ALA A 258 -11.70 -2.23 13.82
CA ALA A 258 -11.10 -1.61 15.00
C ALA A 258 -12.18 -0.99 15.90
N ASP A 259 -13.11 -0.23 15.33
CA ASP A 259 -14.24 0.36 16.04
C ASP A 259 -15.11 -0.70 16.71
N LEU A 260 -15.43 -1.79 16.00
CA LEU A 260 -16.24 -2.88 16.54
C LEU A 260 -15.54 -3.62 17.67
N LEU A 261 -14.24 -3.85 17.56
CA LEU A 261 -13.43 -4.50 18.59
C LEU A 261 -13.34 -3.61 19.83
N GLU A 262 -13.03 -2.33 19.67
CA GLU A 262 -12.99 -1.36 20.78
C GLU A 262 -14.34 -1.25 21.48
N PHE A 263 -15.41 -1.06 20.71
CA PHE A 263 -16.76 -0.98 21.25
C PHE A 263 -17.19 -2.26 21.99
N SER A 264 -16.80 -3.43 21.48
CA SER A 264 -17.07 -4.71 22.14
C SER A 264 -16.31 -4.84 23.45
N ALA A 265 -15.04 -4.42 23.48
CA ALA A 265 -14.19 -4.44 24.66
C ALA A 265 -14.72 -3.49 25.75
N GLN A 266 -15.16 -2.28 25.38
CA GLN A 266 -15.80 -1.33 26.30
C GLN A 266 -17.07 -1.90 26.94
N ARG A 267 -17.80 -2.78 26.23
CA ARG A 267 -18.99 -3.47 26.73
C ARG A 267 -18.68 -4.77 27.48
N GLY A 268 -17.41 -5.08 27.71
CA GLY A 268 -16.98 -6.31 28.38
C GLY A 268 -17.28 -7.58 27.58
N ARG A 269 -17.45 -7.47 26.24
CA ARG A 269 -17.66 -8.61 25.35
C ARG A 269 -16.39 -8.86 24.55
N VAL A 270 -15.97 -10.11 24.47
CA VAL A 270 -14.88 -10.52 23.58
C VAL A 270 -15.48 -10.78 22.20
N LEU A 271 -15.15 -9.93 21.23
CA LEU A 271 -15.47 -10.15 19.82
C LEU A 271 -14.23 -10.74 19.13
N SER A 272 -14.42 -11.82 18.40
CA SER A 272 -13.31 -12.40 17.61
C SER A 272 -13.00 -11.52 16.40
N LEU A 273 -11.77 -11.59 15.91
CA LEU A 273 -11.34 -10.86 14.71
C LEU A 273 -12.20 -11.25 13.49
N GLN A 274 -12.57 -12.52 13.38
CA GLN A 274 -13.43 -13.01 12.30
C GLN A 274 -14.86 -12.46 12.38
N ASP A 275 -15.44 -12.40 13.58
CA ASP A 275 -16.79 -11.85 13.77
C ASP A 275 -16.82 -10.34 13.52
N ALA A 276 -15.75 -9.63 13.92
CA ALA A 276 -15.57 -8.22 13.60
C ALA A 276 -15.54 -8.02 12.08
N TYR A 277 -14.74 -8.81 11.35
CA TYR A 277 -14.68 -8.75 9.89
C TYR A 277 -16.02 -9.00 9.21
N GLN A 278 -16.74 -10.06 9.59
CA GLN A 278 -18.04 -10.37 9.00
C GLN A 278 -19.04 -9.22 9.20
N ARG A 279 -19.06 -8.59 10.38
CA ARG A 279 -19.92 -7.44 10.63
C ARG A 279 -19.46 -6.21 9.86
N ALA A 280 -18.16 -5.96 9.83
CA ALA A 280 -17.56 -4.82 9.14
C ALA A 280 -17.82 -4.89 7.62
N THR A 281 -17.72 -6.07 6.99
CA THR A 281 -18.06 -6.25 5.56
C THR A 281 -19.52 -5.95 5.22
N MET A 282 -20.44 -6.10 6.17
CA MET A 282 -21.85 -5.74 6.00
C MET A 282 -22.10 -4.24 6.21
N LEU A 283 -21.31 -3.60 7.07
CA LEU A 283 -21.42 -2.18 7.40
C LEU A 283 -20.77 -1.30 6.31
N HIS A 284 -19.65 -1.74 5.75
CA HIS A 284 -18.91 -0.96 4.76
C HIS A 284 -19.64 -0.97 3.40
N PRO A 285 -20.11 0.19 2.89
CA PRO A 285 -21.02 0.25 1.73
C PRO A 285 -20.39 -0.25 0.42
N GLY A 286 -19.11 0.01 0.17
CA GLY A 286 -18.40 -0.44 -1.04
C GLY A 286 -18.26 -1.98 -1.10
N VAL A 287 -17.66 -2.57 -0.07
CA VAL A 287 -17.57 -4.03 0.12
C VAL A 287 -18.95 -4.71 0.06
N ALA A 288 -19.94 -4.19 0.78
CA ALA A 288 -21.29 -4.76 0.75
C ALA A 288 -21.91 -4.73 -0.65
N LYS A 289 -21.73 -3.64 -1.41
CA LYS A 289 -22.19 -3.52 -2.80
C LYS A 289 -21.51 -4.53 -3.70
N VAL A 290 -20.19 -4.68 -3.58
CA VAL A 290 -19.38 -5.65 -4.32
C VAL A 290 -19.85 -7.09 -4.03
N LEU A 291 -20.00 -7.46 -2.77
CA LEU A 291 -20.44 -8.80 -2.35
C LEU A 291 -21.87 -9.10 -2.82
N ASN A 292 -22.79 -8.14 -2.69
CA ASN A 292 -24.15 -8.27 -3.19
C ASN A 292 -24.17 -8.40 -4.71
N GLY A 293 -23.37 -7.62 -5.42
CA GLY A 293 -23.21 -7.71 -6.88
C GLY A 293 -22.73 -9.09 -7.32
N ARG A 294 -21.70 -9.64 -6.66
CA ARG A 294 -21.21 -11.02 -6.90
C ARG A 294 -22.31 -12.06 -6.65
N LYS A 295 -23.07 -11.93 -5.57
CA LYS A 295 -24.17 -12.84 -5.22
C LYS A 295 -25.29 -12.81 -6.28
N THR A 296 -25.65 -11.64 -6.78
CA THR A 296 -26.65 -11.49 -7.85
C THR A 296 -26.16 -12.03 -9.19
N ALA A 297 -24.89 -11.81 -9.54
CA ALA A 297 -24.30 -12.39 -10.75
C ALA A 297 -24.25 -13.93 -10.69
N GLN A 298 -23.87 -14.48 -9.54
CA GLN A 298 -23.83 -15.93 -9.33
C GLN A 298 -25.22 -16.57 -9.42
N SER A 299 -26.25 -15.95 -8.84
CA SER A 299 -27.62 -16.48 -8.92
C SER A 299 -28.19 -16.41 -10.35
N ALA A 300 -27.91 -15.32 -11.08
CA ALA A 300 -28.28 -15.20 -12.49
C ALA A 300 -27.59 -16.25 -13.37
N ALA A 301 -26.29 -16.52 -13.12
CA ALA A 301 -25.54 -17.56 -13.81
C ALA A 301 -26.11 -18.97 -13.52
N GLN A 302 -26.46 -19.27 -12.27
CA GLN A 302 -27.08 -20.54 -11.89
C GLN A 302 -28.45 -20.74 -12.56
N GLN A 303 -29.30 -19.70 -12.61
CA GLN A 303 -30.59 -19.77 -13.30
C GLN A 303 -30.42 -19.97 -14.81
N THR A 304 -29.45 -19.29 -15.42
CA THR A 304 -29.15 -19.43 -16.85
C THR A 304 -28.64 -20.83 -17.17
N ALA A 305 -27.73 -21.38 -16.35
CA ALA A 305 -27.22 -22.75 -16.50
C ALA A 305 -28.35 -23.79 -16.34
N ALA A 306 -29.22 -23.62 -15.34
CA ALA A 306 -30.39 -24.49 -15.16
C ALA A 306 -31.34 -24.44 -16.36
N ALA A 307 -31.60 -23.25 -16.90
CA ALA A 307 -32.44 -23.08 -18.09
C ALA A 307 -31.82 -23.70 -19.35
N GLN A 308 -30.50 -23.56 -19.54
CA GLN A 308 -29.77 -24.21 -20.64
C GLN A 308 -29.81 -25.73 -20.52
N ASN A 309 -29.56 -26.27 -19.31
CA ASN A 309 -29.64 -27.70 -19.05
C ASN A 309 -31.05 -28.26 -19.31
N ALA A 310 -32.10 -27.54 -18.91
CA ALA A 310 -33.49 -27.93 -19.18
C ALA A 310 -33.81 -27.94 -20.69
N ARG A 311 -33.29 -26.97 -21.47
CA ARG A 311 -33.44 -26.95 -22.93
C ARG A 311 -32.73 -28.12 -23.60
N THR A 312 -31.49 -28.41 -23.22
CA THR A 312 -30.73 -29.55 -23.76
C THR A 312 -31.41 -30.89 -23.44
N ALA A 313 -31.93 -31.03 -22.21
CA ALA A 313 -32.70 -32.20 -21.81
C ALA A 313 -33.98 -32.36 -22.63
N ALA A 314 -34.75 -31.29 -22.85
CA ALA A 314 -35.99 -31.34 -23.64
C ALA A 314 -35.73 -31.76 -25.11
N VAL A 315 -34.64 -31.30 -25.73
CA VAL A 315 -34.27 -31.68 -27.10
C VAL A 315 -33.83 -33.15 -27.19
N SER A 316 -33.22 -33.70 -26.13
CA SER A 316 -32.79 -35.11 -26.10
C SER A 316 -33.94 -36.12 -25.97
N VAL A 317 -35.12 -35.69 -25.52
CA VAL A 317 -36.32 -36.55 -25.43
C VAL A 317 -37.10 -36.58 -26.76
N GLY A 318 -36.95 -35.57 -27.63
CA GLY A 318 -37.60 -35.51 -28.95
C GLY A 318 -36.94 -36.37 -30.06
N GLY A 319 -35.81 -37.03 -29.78
CA GLY A 319 -35.05 -37.81 -30.77
C GLY A 319 -35.17 -39.33 -30.64
N ALA A 320 -35.81 -39.85 -29.58
CA ALA A 320 -36.11 -41.27 -29.45
C ALA A 320 -37.46 -41.55 -30.14
N GLY A 321 -37.42 -42.39 -31.18
CA GLY A 321 -38.50 -42.61 -32.12
C GLY A 321 -39.88 -42.83 -31.50
N ALA A 322 -40.88 -42.31 -32.21
CA ALA A 322 -42.29 -42.56 -31.96
C ALA A 322 -42.56 -44.06 -31.74
N PRO A 323 -43.14 -44.47 -30.60
CA PRO A 323 -43.77 -45.77 -30.54
C PRO A 323 -45.06 -45.70 -31.34
N THR A 324 -45.25 -46.71 -32.16
CA THR A 324 -46.42 -46.88 -33.01
C THR A 324 -47.66 -47.00 -32.14
N VAL A 325 -48.74 -46.36 -32.56
CA VAL A 325 -50.03 -46.37 -31.89
C VAL A 325 -50.67 -47.74 -32.11
N SER A 326 -50.91 -48.51 -31.04
CA SER A 326 -51.96 -49.54 -31.04
C SER A 326 -53.07 -49.11 -30.09
N SER A 327 -54.26 -49.00 -30.67
CA SER A 327 -55.52 -48.50 -30.12
C SER A 327 -55.90 -49.07 -28.75
N GLY A 328 -56.42 -48.19 -27.88
CA GLY A 328 -57.11 -48.59 -26.65
C GLY A 328 -57.42 -47.41 -25.72
N ALA A 329 -58.57 -46.76 -25.97
CA ALA A 329 -59.46 -46.05 -25.03
C ALA A 329 -58.87 -45.35 -23.78
N GLU A 330 -58.95 -44.01 -23.75
CA GLU A 330 -59.74 -43.18 -22.82
C GLU A 330 -59.14 -41.76 -22.75
N GLU A 331 -60.01 -40.77 -23.00
CA GLU A 331 -59.70 -39.34 -22.96
C GLU A 331 -59.37 -38.88 -21.53
N VAL A 332 -58.15 -38.38 -21.30
CA VAL A 332 -57.86 -37.40 -20.25
C VAL A 332 -56.90 -36.37 -20.81
N GLY A 333 -57.33 -35.11 -20.82
CA GLY A 333 -56.69 -33.98 -21.47
C GLY A 333 -55.26 -33.69 -20.99
N ASP A 334 -54.47 -33.30 -21.98
CA ASP A 334 -53.11 -32.79 -21.92
C ASP A 334 -53.09 -31.36 -21.33
N ASP A 335 -53.41 -31.26 -20.03
CA ASP A 335 -53.37 -29.98 -19.31
C ASP A 335 -52.20 -29.93 -18.32
N VAL A 336 -51.54 -28.77 -18.27
CA VAL A 336 -50.43 -28.46 -17.36
C VAL A 336 -50.79 -28.72 -15.89
N ARG A 337 -52.07 -28.66 -15.54
CA ARG A 337 -52.59 -29.04 -14.22
C ARG A 337 -52.40 -30.53 -13.89
N SER A 338 -52.52 -31.41 -14.87
CA SER A 338 -52.25 -32.85 -14.75
C SER A 338 -50.78 -33.12 -14.43
N ALA A 339 -49.88 -32.39 -15.11
CA ALA A 339 -48.44 -32.49 -14.90
C ALA A 339 -48.01 -31.95 -13.52
N ILE A 340 -48.59 -30.84 -13.07
CA ILE A 340 -48.31 -30.27 -11.73
C ILE A 340 -48.85 -31.18 -10.61
N ALA A 341 -50.03 -31.80 -10.80
CA ALA A 341 -50.58 -32.74 -9.83
C ALA A 341 -49.74 -34.02 -9.70
N ALA A 342 -49.15 -34.51 -10.81
CA ALA A 342 -48.21 -35.63 -10.79
C ALA A 342 -46.91 -35.27 -10.05
N ALA A 343 -46.36 -34.08 -10.28
CA ALA A 343 -45.15 -33.62 -9.62
C ALA A 343 -45.33 -33.40 -8.11
N MET A 344 -46.48 -32.88 -7.66
CA MET A 344 -46.78 -32.73 -6.24
C MET A 344 -46.96 -34.08 -5.52
N ARG A 345 -47.49 -35.09 -6.22
CA ARG A 345 -47.65 -36.44 -5.66
C ARG A 345 -46.29 -37.10 -5.39
N ASP A 346 -45.31 -36.89 -6.28
CA ASP A 346 -43.94 -37.41 -6.12
C ASP A 346 -43.17 -36.74 -4.97
N VAL A 347 -43.43 -35.45 -4.70
CA VAL A 347 -42.86 -34.74 -3.55
C VAL A 347 -43.51 -35.18 -2.23
N SER A 348 -44.81 -35.51 -2.24
CA SER A 348 -45.52 -35.95 -1.03
C SER A 348 -45.24 -37.41 -0.64
N GLY A 349 -44.79 -38.25 -1.58
CA GLY A 349 -44.46 -39.66 -1.34
C GLY A 349 -43.05 -39.90 -0.80
N ARG A 350 -42.25 -38.85 -0.59
CA ARG A 350 -40.85 -38.94 -0.17
C ARG A 350 -40.60 -38.47 1.28
N ARG A 351 -41.63 -38.50 2.13
CA ARG A 351 -41.53 -38.26 3.57
C ARG A 351 -41.80 -39.51 4.39
#